data_AF-A0AAV0Y983-F1
#
_entry.id   AF-A0AAV0Y983-F1
#
_cell.length_a   1.000
_cell.length_b   1.000
_cell.length_c   1.000
_cell.angle_alpha   90.00
_cell.angle_beta   90.00
_cell.angle_gamma   90.00
#
_symmetry.space_group_name_H-M   'P 1'
#
loop_
_entity.id
_entity.type
_entity.pdbx_description
1 polymer ?
#
loop_
_entity_poly.entity_id
_entity_poly.type
_entity_poly.pdbx_seq_one_letter_code
_entity_poly.pdbx_strand_id
1 'polypeptide(L)'
;MYDKATSISRRGVIKGQLTRLGSYAKNFATADGDINQLKIRKEKAQEFWVEFQQIQQEIEQNEDAESEEDYRIEFEELYFDVVASCETLIEKRKMSNVKKRDENEDALNQEPIQQTENTSVRSGIRGASMVKLAALNVPEFSGDYKEWATFHDMFVALVHSNEDIMDIQRFFHLKLALKGEAAKVIQSFETSAKNYSTAWECVKARYNNKRILVKNHTKAIFDLKPIDQESSSKLMYFIDALQGHRKALEALGFDTNSWGPLLVHVILIKLDTATLREWETQAHKTEVSEVNELVEFLQKRFQILEAVEGAQNLNGKTNQNTHQFSSKQKKYERAGFQKTTSMHAMTTKLKCFACNESHPIYRCTQFLSLSVPERKVKINQLKICTVCLSKHAENKCKFKGCRKCCQLSKYCYLSIIYLLI
;
A
#
# COMPACT_ATOMS: atom_id res chain seq x y z
N MET A 1 13.13 -30.68 15.49
CA MET A 1 11.70 -30.88 15.19
C MET A 1 11.03 -31.18 16.52
N TYR A 2 10.13 -30.31 16.98
CA TYR A 2 9.29 -30.60 18.14
C TYR A 2 8.27 -31.67 17.77
N ASP A 3 7.97 -32.57 18.70
CA ASP A 3 6.92 -33.60 18.54
C ASP A 3 5.52 -32.95 18.51
N LYS A 4 4.61 -33.42 17.64
CA LYS A 4 3.25 -32.86 17.42
C LYS A 4 2.48 -32.75 18.74
N ALA A 5 2.62 -33.73 19.63
CA ALA A 5 2.01 -33.73 20.96
C ALA A 5 2.51 -32.58 21.85
N THR A 6 3.78 -32.21 21.72
CA THR A 6 4.39 -31.08 22.45
C THR A 6 3.85 -29.74 21.95
N SER A 7 3.71 -29.58 20.62
CA SER A 7 3.14 -28.35 20.04
C SER A 7 1.66 -28.17 20.39
N ILE A 8 0.87 -29.25 20.39
CA ILE A 8 -0.54 -29.22 20.81
C ILE A 8 -0.65 -28.82 22.30
N SER A 9 0.21 -29.38 23.16
CA SER A 9 0.25 -29.01 24.59
C SER A 9 0.58 -27.54 24.79
N ARG A 10 1.61 -27.03 24.10
CA ARG A 10 2.01 -25.60 24.17
C ARG A 10 0.89 -24.68 23.68
N ARG A 11 0.21 -25.03 22.59
CA ARG A 11 -0.96 -24.30 22.07
C ARG A 11 -2.06 -24.17 23.12
N GLY A 12 -2.37 -25.26 23.83
CA GLY A 12 -3.34 -25.28 24.93
C GLY A 12 -2.96 -24.38 26.10
N VAL A 13 -1.67 -24.30 26.45
CA VAL A 13 -1.16 -23.40 27.49
C VAL A 13 -1.38 -21.94 27.11
N ILE A 14 -1.08 -21.56 25.87
CA ILE A 14 -1.26 -20.19 25.36
C ILE A 14 -2.75 -19.80 25.35
N LYS A 15 -3.62 -20.69 24.86
CA LYS A 15 -5.08 -20.47 24.93
C LYS A 15 -5.54 -20.29 26.38
N GLY A 16 -5.07 -21.12 27.32
CA GLY A 16 -5.41 -21.00 28.73
C GLY A 16 -4.91 -19.69 29.38
N GLN A 17 -3.75 -19.17 28.96
CA GLN A 17 -3.25 -17.87 29.42
C GLN A 17 -4.13 -16.72 28.91
N LEU A 18 -4.53 -16.77 27.65
CA LEU A 18 -5.44 -15.80 27.04
C LEU A 18 -6.83 -15.83 27.69
N THR A 19 -7.38 -17.01 27.99
CA THR A 19 -8.66 -17.15 28.72
C THR A 19 -8.59 -16.52 30.11
N ARG A 20 -7.51 -16.76 30.86
CA ARG A 20 -7.32 -16.14 32.19
C ARG A 20 -7.26 -14.61 32.11
N LEU A 21 -6.64 -14.08 31.06
CA LEU A 21 -6.64 -12.65 30.79
C LEU A 21 -8.04 -12.13 30.50
N GLY A 22 -8.80 -12.84 29.66
CA GLY A 22 -10.20 -12.53 29.40
C GLY A 22 -11.06 -12.51 30.65
N SER A 23 -10.90 -13.49 31.55
CA SER A 23 -11.58 -13.50 32.86
C SER A 23 -11.17 -12.30 33.73
N TYR A 24 -9.90 -11.92 33.71
CA TYR A 24 -9.42 -10.73 34.42
C TYR A 24 -10.07 -9.45 33.86
N ALA A 25 -10.14 -9.30 32.53
CA ALA A 25 -10.78 -8.15 31.89
C ALA A 25 -12.28 -8.08 32.21
N LYS A 26 -13.00 -9.22 32.16
CA LYS A 26 -14.43 -9.28 32.51
C LYS A 26 -14.70 -8.89 33.97
N ASN A 27 -13.81 -9.24 34.88
CA ASN A 27 -13.93 -8.93 36.31
C ASN A 27 -13.24 -7.62 36.70
N PHE A 28 -12.77 -6.83 35.74
CA PHE A 28 -12.04 -5.60 36.01
C PHE A 28 -12.97 -4.50 36.54
N ALA A 29 -12.74 -4.07 37.79
CA ALA A 29 -13.48 -2.96 38.38
C ALA A 29 -13.16 -1.65 37.64
N THR A 30 -14.10 -1.14 36.84
CA THR A 30 -13.85 0.04 36.00
C THR A 30 -13.61 1.32 36.81
N ALA A 31 -14.08 1.39 38.07
CA ALA A 31 -13.89 2.55 38.95
C ALA A 31 -12.48 2.60 39.59
N ASP A 32 -12.05 1.49 40.20
CA ASP A 32 -10.84 1.44 41.05
C ASP A 32 -9.76 0.46 40.56
N GLY A 33 -10.00 -0.23 39.44
CA GLY A 33 -9.06 -1.16 38.85
C GLY A 33 -7.80 -0.45 38.32
N ASP A 34 -6.65 -1.11 38.48
CA ASP A 34 -5.37 -0.63 37.99
C ASP A 34 -5.32 -0.74 36.45
N ILE A 35 -5.52 0.40 35.78
CA ILE A 35 -5.51 0.51 34.32
C ILE A 35 -4.14 0.12 33.75
N ASN A 36 -3.05 0.38 34.47
CA ASN A 36 -1.71 0.07 33.98
C ASN A 36 -1.50 -1.45 33.94
N GLN A 37 -2.03 -2.17 34.93
CA GLN A 37 -2.10 -3.63 34.87
C GLN A 37 -2.91 -4.15 33.68
N LEU A 38 -4.01 -3.49 33.32
CA LEU A 38 -4.82 -3.87 32.16
C LEU A 38 -4.07 -3.61 30.83
N LYS A 39 -3.31 -2.51 30.72
CA LYS A 39 -2.43 -2.21 29.57
C LYS A 39 -1.32 -3.24 29.40
N ILE A 40 -0.59 -3.55 30.47
CA ILE A 40 0.49 -4.54 30.45
C ILE A 40 -0.05 -5.93 30.04
N ARG A 41 -1.21 -6.31 30.58
CA ARG A 41 -1.87 -7.57 30.19
C ARG A 41 -2.28 -7.54 28.71
N LYS A 42 -2.84 -6.44 28.21
CA LYS A 42 -3.16 -6.29 26.77
C LYS A 42 -1.92 -6.47 25.88
N GLU A 43 -0.79 -5.89 26.24
CA GLU A 43 0.48 -6.08 25.51
C GLU A 43 0.91 -7.56 25.50
N LYS A 44 0.81 -8.25 26.65
CA LYS A 44 1.05 -9.70 26.73
C LYS A 44 0.11 -10.53 25.85
N ALA A 45 -1.14 -10.11 25.64
CA ALA A 45 -2.04 -10.81 24.73
C ALA A 45 -1.51 -10.81 23.29
N GLN A 46 -0.85 -9.73 22.84
CA GLN A 46 -0.25 -9.65 21.51
C GLN A 46 0.93 -10.62 21.36
N GLU A 47 1.70 -10.85 22.42
CA GLU A 47 2.75 -11.88 22.44
C GLU A 47 2.14 -13.28 22.29
N PHE A 48 1.02 -13.57 22.97
CA PHE A 48 0.30 -14.85 22.86
C PHE A 48 -0.21 -15.12 21.44
N TRP A 49 -0.65 -14.09 20.72
CA TRP A 49 -1.05 -14.22 19.32
C TRP A 49 0.09 -14.71 18.44
N VAL A 50 1.28 -14.10 18.59
CA VAL A 50 2.46 -14.45 17.77
C VAL A 50 2.93 -15.87 18.10
N GLU A 51 3.00 -16.22 19.39
CA GLU A 51 3.40 -17.58 19.80
C GLU A 51 2.38 -18.63 19.34
N PHE A 52 1.08 -18.31 19.40
CA PHE A 52 0.03 -19.19 18.88
C PHE A 52 0.16 -19.42 17.37
N GLN A 53 0.33 -18.38 16.56
CA GLN A 53 0.44 -18.51 15.10
C GLN A 53 1.66 -19.36 14.70
N GLN A 54 2.78 -19.22 15.42
CA GLN A 54 3.98 -20.04 15.21
C GLN A 54 3.71 -21.52 15.55
N ILE A 55 3.11 -21.81 16.72
CA ILE A 55 2.79 -23.17 17.14
C ILE A 55 1.74 -23.80 16.20
N GLN A 56 0.73 -23.04 15.80
CA GLN A 56 -0.33 -23.49 14.90
C GLN A 56 0.25 -23.85 13.52
N GLN A 57 1.17 -23.04 12.99
CA GLN A 57 1.86 -23.34 11.74
C GLN A 57 2.72 -24.62 11.83
N GLU A 58 3.36 -24.88 12.98
CA GLU A 58 4.10 -26.14 13.23
C GLU A 58 3.18 -27.37 13.27
N ILE A 59 1.94 -27.21 13.75
CA ILE A 59 0.94 -28.28 13.81
C ILE A 59 0.35 -28.55 12.40
N GLU A 60 0.00 -27.50 11.66
CA GLU A 60 -0.58 -27.58 10.30
C GLU A 60 0.39 -28.20 9.28
N GLN A 61 1.71 -28.13 9.54
CA GLN A 61 2.74 -28.80 8.73
C GLN A 61 2.79 -30.32 8.89
N ASN A 62 2.13 -30.90 9.91
CA ASN A 62 2.16 -32.33 10.25
C ASN A 62 0.88 -33.11 9.81
N GLU A 63 0.39 -32.82 8.60
CA GLU A 63 -0.55 -33.60 7.76
C GLU A 63 -2.06 -33.74 8.15
N ASP A 64 -2.57 -33.13 9.23
CA ASP A 64 -4.02 -33.13 9.56
C ASP A 64 -4.63 -31.71 9.65
N ALA A 65 -4.80 -31.03 8.51
CA ALA A 65 -5.27 -29.63 8.50
C ALA A 65 -6.75 -29.44 8.90
N GLU A 66 -7.62 -30.40 8.57
CA GLU A 66 -9.08 -30.26 8.73
C GLU A 66 -9.53 -30.33 10.20
N SER A 67 -8.73 -30.95 11.08
CA SER A 67 -9.01 -31.03 12.53
C SER A 67 -8.55 -29.82 13.33
N GLU A 68 -7.75 -28.92 12.73
CA GLU A 68 -7.03 -27.86 13.45
C GLU A 68 -7.53 -26.44 13.11
N GLU A 69 -8.32 -26.30 12.05
CA GLU A 69 -8.95 -25.05 11.60
C GLU A 69 -9.99 -24.54 12.63
N ASP A 70 -10.82 -25.43 13.18
CA ASP A 70 -11.82 -25.05 14.20
C ASP A 70 -11.16 -24.49 15.47
N TYR A 71 -10.05 -25.08 15.90
CA TYR A 71 -9.30 -24.60 17.07
C TYR A 71 -8.66 -23.23 16.80
N ARG A 72 -8.20 -23.01 15.56
CA ARG A 72 -7.68 -21.72 15.13
C ARG A 72 -8.75 -20.65 15.23
N ILE A 73 -9.91 -20.88 14.63
CA ILE A 73 -11.05 -19.94 14.67
C ILE A 73 -11.43 -19.62 16.13
N GLU A 74 -11.56 -20.63 16.98
CA GLU A 74 -11.93 -20.44 18.39
C GLU A 74 -10.89 -19.60 19.16
N PHE A 75 -9.59 -19.81 18.91
CA PHE A 75 -8.54 -18.98 19.52
C PHE A 75 -8.57 -17.55 18.99
N GLU A 76 -8.79 -17.38 17.68
CA GLU A 76 -8.81 -16.05 17.06
C GLU A 76 -9.97 -15.20 17.58
N GLU A 77 -11.17 -15.76 17.66
CA GLU A 77 -12.33 -15.11 18.26
C GLU A 77 -12.07 -14.71 19.72
N LEU A 78 -11.54 -15.65 20.52
CA LEU A 78 -11.19 -15.38 21.92
C LEU A 78 -10.17 -14.24 22.05
N TYR A 79 -9.17 -14.19 21.17
CA TYR A 79 -8.16 -13.14 21.19
C TYR A 79 -8.76 -11.76 20.92
N PHE A 80 -9.56 -11.64 19.86
CA PHE A 80 -10.17 -10.36 19.50
C PHE A 80 -11.15 -9.88 20.56
N ASP A 81 -11.95 -10.77 21.14
CA ASP A 81 -12.86 -10.44 22.24
C ASP A 81 -12.11 -9.89 23.47
N VAL A 82 -11.01 -10.54 23.84
CA VAL A 82 -10.23 -10.16 25.02
C VAL A 82 -9.52 -8.82 24.81
N VAL A 83 -8.92 -8.59 23.64
CA VAL A 83 -8.25 -7.33 23.32
C VAL A 83 -9.25 -6.18 23.23
N ALA A 84 -10.40 -6.38 22.56
CA ALA A 84 -11.45 -5.38 22.47
C ALA A 84 -12.06 -5.04 23.84
N SER A 85 -12.25 -6.05 24.70
CA SER A 85 -12.70 -5.84 26.08
C SER A 85 -11.70 -4.98 26.87
N CYS A 86 -10.39 -5.24 26.75
CA CYS A 86 -9.36 -4.43 27.39
C CYS A 86 -9.36 -2.98 26.88
N GLU A 87 -9.48 -2.77 25.56
CA GLU A 87 -9.51 -1.44 24.96
C GLU A 87 -10.73 -0.62 25.42
N THR A 88 -11.92 -1.21 25.37
CA THR A 88 -13.15 -0.53 25.78
C THR A 88 -13.12 -0.13 27.26
N LEU A 89 -12.54 -0.94 28.15
CA LEU A 89 -12.36 -0.61 29.57
C LEU A 89 -11.35 0.54 29.77
N ILE A 90 -10.25 0.55 29.01
CA ILE A 90 -9.26 1.64 29.04
C ILE A 90 -9.90 2.95 28.57
N GLU A 91 -10.71 2.92 27.51
CA GLU A 91 -11.39 4.11 26.98
C GLU A 91 -12.48 4.63 27.92
N LYS A 92 -13.31 3.73 28.48
CA LYS A 92 -14.31 4.11 29.49
C LYS A 92 -13.68 4.86 30.66
N ARG A 93 -12.52 4.42 31.16
CA ARG A 93 -11.85 5.15 32.24
C ARG A 93 -11.26 6.49 31.82
N LYS A 94 -10.75 6.62 30.59
CA LYS A 94 -10.31 7.92 30.07
C LYS A 94 -11.48 8.91 30.03
N MET A 95 -12.65 8.49 29.56
CA MET A 95 -13.85 9.34 29.52
C MET A 95 -14.38 9.70 30.91
N SER A 96 -14.34 8.79 31.89
CA SER A 96 -14.72 9.08 33.28
C SER A 96 -13.76 10.05 33.99
N ASN A 97 -12.47 10.06 33.65
CA ASN A 97 -11.51 11.02 34.18
C ASN A 97 -11.63 12.42 33.56
N VAL A 98 -12.12 12.52 32.31
CA VAL A 98 -12.38 13.80 31.64
C VAL A 98 -13.62 14.47 32.26
N LYS A 99 -14.73 13.72 32.43
CA LYS A 99 -15.95 14.25 33.08
C LYS A 99 -15.72 14.71 34.52
N LYS A 100 -14.88 14.01 35.30
CA LYS A 100 -14.49 14.43 36.66
C LYS A 100 -13.59 15.66 36.72
N ARG A 101 -12.96 16.06 35.61
CA ARG A 101 -12.17 17.30 35.52
C ARG A 101 -13.07 18.48 35.16
N ASP A 102 -13.99 18.29 34.22
CA ASP A 102 -14.96 19.33 33.84
C ASP A 102 -15.90 19.70 35.01
N GLU A 103 -16.33 18.73 35.83
CA GLU A 103 -17.17 19.00 37.02
C GLU A 103 -16.43 19.68 38.19
N ASN A 104 -15.09 19.63 38.22
CA ASN A 104 -14.28 20.27 39.28
C ASN A 104 -13.80 21.70 38.90
N GLU A 105 -13.83 22.08 37.62
CA GLU A 105 -13.49 23.45 37.19
C GLU A 105 -14.65 24.46 37.43
N ASP A 106 -15.90 23.99 37.54
CA ASP A 106 -17.07 24.84 37.82
C ASP A 106 -17.28 25.17 39.32
N ALA A 107 -16.52 24.57 40.24
CA ALA A 107 -16.73 24.71 41.69
C ALA A 107 -15.75 25.67 42.41
N LEU A 108 -14.75 26.24 41.72
CA LEU A 108 -13.71 27.08 42.33
C LEU A 108 -13.56 28.43 41.62
N ASN A 109 -14.59 29.28 41.64
CA ASN A 109 -14.41 30.72 41.36
C ASN A 109 -15.56 31.56 41.95
N GLN A 110 -15.42 31.99 43.21
CA GLN A 110 -16.04 33.21 43.72
C GLN A 110 -15.03 34.03 44.56
N GLU A 111 -14.74 35.24 44.05
CA GLU A 111 -14.36 36.50 44.74
C GLU A 111 -12.89 36.73 45.21
N PRO A 112 -12.42 38.00 45.36
CA PRO A 112 -12.30 39.04 44.35
C PRO A 112 -10.90 39.75 44.30
N ILE A 113 -10.64 40.36 43.15
CA ILE A 113 -9.64 41.36 42.70
C ILE A 113 -8.76 42.08 43.76
N GLN A 114 -7.42 42.12 43.55
CA GLN A 114 -6.60 43.37 43.50
C GLN A 114 -5.12 43.18 43.06
N GLN A 115 -4.79 43.84 41.93
CA GLN A 115 -3.57 44.58 41.56
C GLN A 115 -2.18 44.07 42.01
N THR A 116 -1.27 43.82 41.05
CA THR A 116 -0.17 44.73 40.65
C THR A 116 0.79 44.06 39.66
N GLU A 117 1.48 44.91 38.90
CA GLU A 117 2.30 44.66 37.72
C GLU A 117 3.59 43.87 38.00
N ASN A 118 3.99 42.97 37.09
CA ASN A 118 5.23 43.09 36.31
C ASN A 118 5.64 41.79 35.58
N THR A 119 5.96 41.96 34.29
CA THR A 119 7.00 41.27 33.51
C THR A 119 7.00 39.72 33.47
N SER A 120 6.52 39.17 32.36
CA SER A 120 7.35 38.48 31.34
C SER A 120 6.45 37.61 30.47
N VAL A 121 6.16 38.10 29.27
CA VAL A 121 5.42 37.39 28.23
C VAL A 121 6.26 36.19 27.77
N ARG A 122 5.87 34.99 28.17
CA ARG A 122 6.10 33.77 27.38
C ARG A 122 4.75 33.11 27.13
N SER A 123 4.04 33.63 26.12
CA SER A 123 2.87 32.97 25.54
C SER A 123 3.27 31.64 24.93
N GLY A 124 3.08 30.56 25.69
CA GLY A 124 3.00 29.20 25.17
C GLY A 124 1.54 28.81 24.97
N ILE A 125 0.85 29.46 24.02
CA ILE A 125 -0.37 28.89 23.43
C ILE A 125 0.05 28.27 22.11
N ARG A 126 -0.01 26.94 22.05
CA ARG A 126 -0.88 26.22 21.11
C ARG A 126 -0.89 24.76 21.51
N GLY A 127 -1.97 24.36 22.17
CA GLY A 127 -2.40 22.98 22.17
C GLY A 127 -2.54 22.55 20.72
N ALA A 128 -1.59 21.74 20.25
CA ALA A 128 -1.78 20.98 19.03
C ALA A 128 -2.83 19.92 19.37
N SER A 129 -4.06 20.16 18.92
CA SER A 129 -5.04 19.10 18.71
C SER A 129 -4.35 17.99 17.92
N MET A 130 -3.99 16.89 18.59
CA MET A 130 -3.57 15.66 17.92
C MET A 130 -4.82 15.12 17.21
N VAL A 131 -5.00 15.56 15.96
CA VAL A 131 -5.80 14.83 14.99
C VAL A 131 -5.22 13.42 14.98
N LYS A 132 -5.98 12.44 15.49
CA LYS A 132 -5.60 11.03 15.41
C LYS A 132 -5.62 10.61 13.95
N LEU A 133 -4.46 10.76 13.30
CA LEU A 133 -4.14 10.11 12.04
C LEU A 133 -4.17 8.59 12.27
N ALA A 134 -4.67 7.84 11.29
CA ALA A 134 -4.59 6.38 11.29
C ALA A 134 -3.16 5.93 11.63
N ALA A 135 -3.00 4.79 12.32
CA ALA A 135 -1.68 4.29 12.73
C ALA A 135 -0.70 4.34 11.55
N LEU A 136 0.22 5.30 11.60
CA LEU A 136 1.20 5.52 10.54
C LEU A 136 2.21 4.38 10.61
N ASN A 137 2.10 3.44 9.68
CA ASN A 137 3.11 2.40 9.53
C ASN A 137 4.42 3.06 9.09
N VAL A 138 5.52 2.66 9.73
CA VAL A 138 6.86 3.07 9.31
C VAL A 138 7.09 2.58 7.87
N PRO A 139 7.47 3.47 6.93
CA PRO A 139 7.68 3.07 5.54
C PRO A 139 8.81 2.06 5.42
N GLU A 140 8.66 1.12 4.51
CA GLU A 140 9.73 0.17 4.19
C GLU A 140 10.80 0.82 3.31
N PHE A 141 12.06 0.43 3.50
CA PHE A 141 13.18 0.94 2.72
C PHE A 141 14.06 -0.18 2.20
N SER A 142 14.10 -0.33 0.88
CA SER A 142 14.82 -1.39 0.18
C SER A 142 16.31 -1.09 -0.07
N GLY A 143 16.69 0.20 0.03
CA GLY A 143 18.02 0.70 -0.32
C GLY A 143 18.08 1.55 -1.58
N ASP A 144 16.95 1.92 -2.20
CA ASP A 144 16.93 2.89 -3.30
C ASP A 144 17.21 4.31 -2.79
N TYR A 145 18.27 4.94 -3.27
CA TYR A 145 18.63 6.32 -2.93
C TYR A 145 17.51 7.33 -3.22
N LYS A 146 16.62 7.05 -4.18
CA LYS A 146 15.48 7.93 -4.48
C LYS A 146 14.44 7.97 -3.36
N GLU A 147 14.29 6.86 -2.63
CA GLU A 147 13.32 6.70 -1.54
C GLU A 147 13.89 7.15 -0.19
N TRP A 148 15.22 7.34 -0.12
CA TRP A 148 15.92 7.64 1.13
C TRP A 148 15.41 8.88 1.84
N ALA A 149 15.20 10.00 1.13
CA ALA A 149 14.76 11.25 1.75
C ALA A 149 13.40 11.07 2.46
N THR A 150 12.43 10.50 1.75
CA THR A 150 11.09 10.22 2.30
C THR A 150 11.15 9.24 3.47
N PHE A 151 11.91 8.15 3.33
CA PHE A 151 12.08 7.17 4.40
C PHE A 151 12.72 7.79 5.64
N HIS A 152 13.83 8.52 5.45
CA HIS A 152 14.57 9.16 6.53
C HIS A 152 13.67 10.12 7.31
N ASP A 153 12.97 11.02 6.63
CA ASP A 153 12.15 12.03 7.30
C ASP A 153 10.97 11.41 8.05
N MET A 154 10.31 10.41 7.45
CA MET A 154 9.23 9.67 8.11
C MET A 154 9.74 8.85 9.31
N PHE A 155 10.86 8.14 9.16
CA PHE A 155 11.44 7.35 10.24
C PHE A 155 11.90 8.25 11.39
N VAL A 156 12.47 9.41 11.07
CA VAL A 156 12.89 10.38 12.07
C VAL A 156 11.69 10.93 12.84
N ALA A 157 10.65 11.35 12.13
CA ALA A 157 9.45 11.90 12.75
C ALA A 157 8.67 10.87 13.60
N LEU A 158 8.59 9.62 13.16
CA LEU A 158 7.78 8.59 13.83
C LEU A 158 8.53 7.83 14.92
N VAL A 159 9.83 7.58 14.73
CA VAL A 159 10.61 6.64 15.56
C VAL A 159 11.83 7.30 16.21
N HIS A 160 12.69 7.95 15.42
CA HIS A 160 13.98 8.46 15.94
C HIS A 160 13.80 9.60 16.95
N SER A 161 12.95 10.57 16.65
CA SER A 161 12.73 11.78 17.46
C SER A 161 11.63 11.62 18.51
N ASN A 162 10.97 10.46 18.57
CA ASN A 162 9.91 10.21 19.53
C ASN A 162 10.50 9.77 20.88
N GLU A 163 10.40 10.61 21.91
CA GLU A 163 10.95 10.36 23.25
C GLU A 163 10.29 9.18 23.98
N ASP A 164 9.06 8.83 23.63
CA ASP A 164 8.31 7.72 24.24
C ASP A 164 8.82 6.33 23.81
N ILE A 165 9.68 6.25 22.79
CA ILE A 165 10.20 5.00 22.23
C ILE A 165 11.61 4.74 22.76
N MET A 166 11.85 3.58 23.35
CA MET A 166 13.19 3.20 23.83
C MET A 166 14.12 2.84 22.67
N ASP A 167 15.44 3.04 22.81
CA ASP A 167 16.42 2.72 21.76
C ASP A 167 16.35 1.28 21.24
N ILE A 168 16.06 0.31 22.12
CA ILE A 168 15.85 -1.08 21.71
C ILE A 168 14.63 -1.24 20.78
N GLN A 169 13.54 -0.53 21.07
CA GLN A 169 12.34 -0.51 20.23
C GLN A 169 12.62 0.23 18.92
N ARG A 170 13.32 1.37 18.97
CA ARG A 170 13.76 2.08 17.75
C ARG A 170 14.58 1.18 16.85
N PHE A 171 15.46 0.36 17.42
CA PHE A 171 16.26 -0.57 16.65
C PHE A 171 15.44 -1.72 16.05
N PHE A 172 14.47 -2.25 16.81
CA PHE A 172 13.53 -3.23 16.29
C PHE A 172 12.72 -2.68 15.11
N HIS A 173 12.19 -1.46 15.23
CA HIS A 173 11.51 -0.77 14.13
C HIS A 173 12.43 -0.52 12.93
N LEU A 174 13.68 -0.12 13.16
CA LEU A 174 14.67 0.04 12.09
C LEU A 174 14.91 -1.28 11.35
N LYS A 175 15.09 -2.40 12.07
CA LYS A 175 15.27 -3.73 11.45
C LYS A 175 14.05 -4.18 10.65
N LEU A 176 12.83 -3.87 11.11
CA LEU A 176 11.60 -4.21 10.39
C LEU A 176 11.42 -3.37 9.12
N ALA A 177 11.75 -2.08 9.20
CA ALA A 177 11.58 -1.14 8.10
C ALA A 177 12.60 -1.34 6.98
N LEU A 178 13.84 -1.72 7.30
CA LEU A 178 14.88 -1.98 6.30
C LEU A 178 14.65 -3.34 5.62
N LYS A 179 14.66 -3.35 4.29
CA LYS A 179 14.56 -4.54 3.43
C LYS A 179 15.75 -4.62 2.48
N GLY A 180 15.94 -5.78 1.85
CA GLY A 180 16.90 -5.95 0.76
C GLY A 180 18.34 -5.54 1.12
N GLU A 181 18.96 -4.68 0.31
CA GLU A 181 20.34 -4.20 0.51
C GLU A 181 20.47 -3.30 1.74
N ALA A 182 19.44 -2.55 2.09
CA ALA A 182 19.47 -1.69 3.26
C ALA A 182 19.51 -2.49 4.57
N ALA A 183 18.81 -3.63 4.63
CA ALA A 183 18.83 -4.53 5.79
C ALA A 183 20.23 -5.13 6.03
N LYS A 184 20.97 -5.41 4.96
CA LYS A 184 22.34 -5.97 5.04
C LYS A 184 23.32 -5.04 5.78
N VAL A 185 23.09 -3.72 5.75
CA VAL A 185 23.95 -2.72 6.41
C VAL A 185 24.04 -2.96 7.92
N ILE A 186 22.94 -3.41 8.52
CA ILE A 186 22.83 -3.58 9.98
C ILE A 186 22.66 -5.06 10.38
N GLN A 187 22.81 -5.99 9.43
CA GLN A 187 22.54 -7.41 9.65
C GLN A 187 23.46 -8.04 10.71
N SER A 188 24.71 -7.61 10.79
CA SER A 188 25.71 -8.10 11.74
C SER A 188 25.55 -7.53 13.15
N PHE A 189 24.67 -6.55 13.36
CA PHE A 189 24.47 -5.93 14.66
C PHE A 189 23.49 -6.75 15.51
N GLU A 190 23.91 -7.10 16.72
CA GLU A 190 23.03 -7.68 17.74
C GLU A 190 21.96 -6.67 18.15
N THR A 191 20.70 -7.13 18.23
CA THR A 191 19.55 -6.28 18.59
C THR A 191 19.66 -5.83 20.06
N SER A 192 20.30 -4.69 20.29
CA SER A 192 20.55 -4.11 21.61
C SER A 192 20.37 -2.59 21.57
N ALA A 193 19.90 -1.99 22.68
CA ALA A 193 19.72 -0.54 22.80
C ALA A 193 21.03 0.22 22.49
N LYS A 194 22.18 -0.30 22.95
CA LYS A 194 23.50 0.32 22.76
C LYS A 194 23.91 0.41 21.29
N ASN A 195 23.43 -0.51 20.47
CA ASN A 195 23.81 -0.62 19.06
C ASN A 195 22.94 0.24 18.14
N TYR A 196 21.80 0.75 18.61
CA TYR A 196 20.86 1.51 17.79
C TYR A 196 21.51 2.73 17.14
N SER A 197 22.16 3.58 17.94
CA SER A 197 22.78 4.82 17.45
C SER A 197 23.81 4.53 16.36
N THR A 198 24.68 3.56 16.58
CA THR A 198 25.71 3.15 15.62
C THR A 198 25.08 2.55 14.35
N ALA A 199 24.07 1.70 14.48
CA ALA A 199 23.37 1.11 13.34
C ALA A 199 22.66 2.19 12.49
N TRP A 200 22.01 3.16 13.15
CA TRP A 200 21.36 4.28 12.48
C TRP A 200 22.37 5.18 11.75
N GLU A 201 23.52 5.48 12.37
CA GLU A 201 24.60 6.21 11.72
C GLU A 201 25.18 5.45 10.52
N CYS A 202 25.34 4.13 10.58
CA CYS A 202 25.80 3.33 9.43
C CYS A 202 24.83 3.42 8.23
N VAL A 203 23.52 3.36 8.51
CA VAL A 203 22.48 3.50 7.46
C VAL A 203 22.50 4.91 6.89
N LYS A 204 22.53 5.94 7.73
CA LYS A 204 22.65 7.34 7.30
C LYS A 204 23.93 7.58 6.50
N ALA A 205 25.08 7.10 6.95
CA ALA A 205 26.35 7.30 6.25
C ALA A 205 26.33 6.68 4.85
N ARG A 206 25.66 5.52 4.68
CA ARG A 206 25.57 4.85 3.39
C ARG A 206 24.59 5.54 2.44
N TYR A 207 23.42 5.93 2.92
CA TYR A 207 22.31 6.39 2.07
C TYR A 207 22.12 7.92 2.05
N ASN A 208 22.52 8.62 3.10
CA ASN A 208 22.54 10.08 3.17
C ASN A 208 23.82 10.70 2.57
N ASN A 209 24.38 10.06 1.54
CA ASN A 209 25.54 10.58 0.87
C ASN A 209 25.12 11.65 -0.14
N LYS A 210 25.20 12.93 0.28
CA LYS A 210 24.84 14.10 -0.54
C LYS A 210 25.46 14.05 -1.94
N ARG A 211 26.73 13.65 -2.07
CA ARG A 211 27.41 13.57 -3.38
C ARG A 211 26.74 12.56 -4.31
N ILE A 212 26.36 11.39 -3.79
CA ILE A 212 25.68 10.34 -4.57
C ILE A 212 24.26 10.78 -4.92
N LEU A 213 23.53 11.38 -3.97
CA LEU A 213 22.17 11.89 -4.20
C LEU A 213 22.14 12.95 -5.30
N VAL A 214 23.03 13.95 -5.24
CA VAL A 214 23.18 14.97 -6.29
C VAL A 214 23.46 14.30 -7.64
N LYS A 215 24.46 13.41 -7.70
CA LYS A 215 24.81 12.69 -8.93
C LYS A 215 23.61 11.94 -9.52
N ASN A 216 22.83 11.27 -8.67
CA ASN A 216 21.67 10.48 -9.09
C ASN A 216 20.54 11.38 -9.64
N HIS A 217 20.22 12.48 -8.95
CA HIS A 217 19.19 13.43 -9.41
C HIS A 217 19.61 14.15 -10.69
N THR A 218 20.84 14.64 -10.76
CA THR A 218 21.39 15.26 -11.98
C THR A 218 21.35 14.27 -13.14
N LYS A 219 21.84 13.04 -12.95
CA LYS A 219 21.77 11.99 -13.98
C LYS A 219 20.32 11.71 -14.40
N ALA A 220 19.40 11.60 -13.45
CA ALA A 220 17.99 11.32 -13.74
C ALA A 220 17.34 12.43 -14.58
N ILE A 221 17.71 13.71 -14.40
CA ILE A 221 17.28 14.83 -15.25
C ILE A 221 17.77 14.64 -16.69
N PHE A 222 19.05 14.32 -16.89
CA PHE A 222 19.60 14.05 -18.23
C PHE A 222 18.97 12.80 -18.90
N ASP A 223 18.70 11.78 -18.10
CA ASP A 223 18.14 10.50 -18.53
C ASP A 223 16.61 10.52 -18.65
N LEU A 224 15.94 11.66 -18.40
CA LEU A 224 14.49 11.79 -18.62
C LEU A 224 14.14 11.34 -20.04
N LYS A 225 13.06 10.55 -20.14
CA LYS A 225 12.64 9.97 -21.42
C LYS A 225 12.11 11.09 -22.33
N PRO A 226 12.59 11.20 -23.59
CA PRO A 226 12.02 12.13 -24.55
C PRO A 226 10.54 11.84 -24.83
N ILE A 227 9.76 12.89 -25.02
CA ILE A 227 8.37 12.87 -25.45
C ILE A 227 8.36 12.76 -26.97
N ASP A 228 7.93 11.61 -27.47
CA ASP A 228 7.92 11.25 -28.88
C ASP A 228 6.69 11.76 -29.64
N GLN A 229 5.59 11.99 -28.92
CA GLN A 229 4.32 12.43 -29.48
C GLN A 229 3.58 13.31 -28.49
N GLU A 230 2.84 14.27 -29.03
CA GLU A 230 1.94 15.14 -28.28
C GLU A 230 0.96 14.31 -27.44
N SER A 231 1.01 14.49 -26.12
CA SER A 231 0.13 13.83 -25.17
C SER A 231 0.17 14.55 -23.83
N SER A 232 -1.01 14.87 -23.30
CA SER A 232 -1.16 15.48 -21.97
C SER A 232 -0.50 14.62 -20.89
N SER A 233 -0.75 13.31 -20.91
CA SER A 233 -0.23 12.37 -19.92
C SER A 233 1.30 12.29 -19.96
N LYS A 234 1.91 12.17 -21.16
CA LYS A 234 3.38 12.10 -21.27
C LYS A 234 4.04 13.39 -20.81
N LEU A 235 3.46 14.54 -21.16
CA LEU A 235 3.95 15.84 -20.75
C LEU A 235 3.84 16.04 -19.22
N MET A 236 2.73 15.63 -18.61
CA MET A 236 2.53 15.65 -17.16
C MET A 236 3.62 14.84 -16.43
N TYR A 237 3.82 13.59 -16.82
CA TYR A 237 4.85 12.73 -16.22
C TYR A 237 6.26 13.31 -16.36
N PHE A 238 6.56 13.94 -17.50
CA PHE A 238 7.84 14.61 -17.71
C PHE A 238 8.03 15.81 -16.78
N ILE A 239 7.01 16.69 -16.67
CA ILE A 239 7.02 17.86 -15.79
C ILE A 239 7.19 17.43 -14.33
N ASP A 240 6.39 16.46 -13.87
CA ASP A 240 6.43 15.98 -12.49
C ASP A 240 7.79 15.38 -12.14
N ALA A 241 8.37 14.56 -13.04
CA ALA A 241 9.68 13.96 -12.83
C ALA A 241 10.79 15.03 -12.79
N LEU A 242 10.77 15.99 -13.73
CA LEU A 242 11.70 17.10 -13.77
C LEU A 242 11.63 17.94 -12.49
N GLN A 243 10.43 18.38 -12.11
CA GLN A 243 10.23 19.19 -10.89
C GLN A 243 10.58 18.42 -9.62
N GLY A 244 10.25 17.13 -9.55
CA GLY A 244 10.61 16.26 -8.43
C GLY A 244 12.13 16.21 -8.21
N HIS A 245 12.90 16.05 -9.30
CA HIS A 245 14.36 16.07 -9.21
C HIS A 245 14.92 17.46 -8.89
N ARG A 246 14.37 18.52 -9.47
CA ARG A 246 14.78 19.91 -9.16
C ARG A 246 14.58 20.25 -7.68
N LYS A 247 13.39 19.97 -7.13
CA LYS A 247 13.07 20.18 -5.71
C LYS A 247 13.94 19.35 -4.79
N ALA A 248 14.27 18.11 -5.16
CA ALA A 248 15.18 17.28 -4.36
C ALA A 248 16.61 17.87 -4.32
N LEU A 249 17.08 18.47 -5.41
CA LEU A 249 18.38 19.16 -5.46
C LEU A 249 18.36 20.49 -4.67
N GLU A 250 17.26 21.23 -4.71
CA GLU A 250 17.04 22.43 -3.87
C GLU A 250 17.07 22.08 -2.38
N ALA A 251 16.42 20.98 -1.98
CA ALA A 251 16.48 20.47 -0.61
C ALA A 251 17.90 20.07 -0.19
N LEU A 252 18.76 19.69 -1.14
CA LEU A 252 20.18 19.40 -0.91
C LEU A 252 21.06 20.67 -0.89
N GLY A 253 20.48 21.85 -1.12
CA GLY A 253 21.15 23.16 -1.09
C GLY A 253 21.63 23.67 -2.45
N PHE A 254 21.18 23.09 -3.56
CA PHE A 254 21.55 23.54 -4.91
C PHE A 254 20.42 24.33 -5.55
N ASP A 255 20.68 25.56 -5.97
CA ASP A 255 19.71 26.34 -6.73
C ASP A 255 19.66 25.86 -8.18
N THR A 256 18.58 25.17 -8.55
CA THR A 256 18.39 24.67 -9.91
C THR A 256 17.97 25.76 -10.91
N ASN A 257 17.55 26.93 -10.43
CA ASN A 257 17.19 28.05 -11.31
C ASN A 257 18.44 28.67 -11.95
N SER A 258 19.54 28.74 -11.19
CA SER A 258 20.85 29.22 -11.67
C SER A 258 21.48 28.38 -12.80
N TRP A 259 20.95 27.20 -13.10
CA TRP A 259 21.50 26.32 -14.15
C TRP A 259 21.25 26.86 -15.56
N GLY A 260 20.32 27.81 -15.69
CA GLY A 260 20.19 28.70 -16.84
C GLY A 260 20.07 27.97 -18.19
N PRO A 261 20.83 28.41 -19.23
CA PRO A 261 20.69 27.90 -20.60
C PRO A 261 20.90 26.39 -20.75
N LEU A 262 21.72 25.77 -19.91
CA LEU A 262 21.99 24.33 -19.99
C LEU A 262 20.76 23.51 -19.65
N LEU A 263 20.05 23.86 -18.58
CA LEU A 263 18.85 23.15 -18.17
C LEU A 263 17.70 23.40 -19.17
N VAL A 264 17.57 24.63 -19.68
CA VAL A 264 16.64 24.96 -20.78
C VAL A 264 16.90 24.04 -21.97
N HIS A 265 18.15 23.95 -22.44
CA HIS A 265 18.50 23.09 -23.57
C HIS A 265 18.18 21.61 -23.30
N VAL A 266 18.53 21.10 -22.11
CA VAL A 266 18.22 19.71 -21.71
C VAL A 266 16.72 19.43 -21.73
N ILE A 267 15.88 20.39 -21.32
CA ILE A 267 14.43 20.25 -21.38
C ILE A 267 13.97 20.23 -22.84
N LEU A 268 14.40 21.20 -23.65
CA LEU A 268 13.94 21.35 -25.04
C LEU A 268 14.23 20.10 -25.88
N ILE A 269 15.42 19.50 -25.78
CA ILE A 269 15.75 18.29 -26.55
C ILE A 269 14.90 17.06 -26.18
N LYS A 270 14.09 17.13 -25.12
CA LYS A 270 13.20 16.05 -24.65
C LYS A 270 11.74 16.29 -25.02
N LEU A 271 11.38 17.44 -25.54
CA LEU A 271 10.00 17.78 -25.89
C LEU A 271 9.65 17.29 -27.30
N ASP A 272 8.36 17.05 -27.55
CA ASP A 272 7.86 16.72 -28.87
C ASP A 272 7.86 17.95 -29.80
N THR A 273 7.86 17.72 -31.10
CA THR A 273 7.94 18.79 -32.12
C THR A 273 6.80 19.80 -32.03
N ALA A 274 5.59 19.40 -31.63
CA ALA A 274 4.44 20.30 -31.56
C ALA A 274 4.60 21.24 -30.36
N THR A 275 4.92 20.69 -29.19
CA THR A 275 5.21 21.48 -27.97
C THR A 275 6.41 22.41 -28.18
N LEU A 276 7.49 21.94 -28.83
CA LEU A 276 8.64 22.77 -29.16
C LEU A 276 8.28 23.95 -30.05
N ARG A 277 7.49 23.72 -31.10
CA ARG A 277 7.07 24.80 -32.01
C ARG A 277 6.26 25.87 -31.28
N GLU A 278 5.36 25.46 -30.40
CA GLU A 278 4.55 26.37 -29.59
C GLU A 278 5.40 27.17 -28.61
N TRP A 279 6.38 26.52 -27.97
CA TRP A 279 7.35 27.21 -27.12
C TRP A 279 8.12 28.26 -27.91
N GLU A 280 8.73 27.86 -29.03
CA GLU A 280 9.51 28.76 -29.87
C GLU A 280 8.66 29.92 -30.39
N THR A 281 7.34 29.75 -30.57
CA THR A 281 6.44 30.83 -31.00
C THR A 281 6.27 31.90 -29.92
N GLN A 282 6.24 31.51 -28.64
CA GLN A 282 5.99 32.39 -27.50
C GLN A 282 7.27 32.92 -26.85
N ALA A 283 8.37 32.17 -26.94
CA ALA A 283 9.65 32.50 -26.34
C ALA A 283 10.30 33.75 -26.96
N HIS A 284 11.16 34.39 -26.19
CA HIS A 284 11.98 35.51 -26.65
C HIS A 284 12.88 35.07 -27.81
N LYS A 285 12.93 35.85 -28.89
CA LYS A 285 13.69 35.50 -30.10
C LYS A 285 15.18 35.76 -30.00
N THR A 286 15.56 36.67 -29.12
CA THR A 286 16.93 37.19 -29.00
C THR A 286 17.53 36.97 -27.62
N GLU A 287 16.69 36.73 -26.61
CA GLU A 287 17.10 36.56 -25.22
C GLU A 287 16.87 35.11 -24.79
N VAL A 288 17.74 34.60 -23.92
CA VAL A 288 17.59 33.24 -23.39
C VAL A 288 16.57 33.28 -22.28
N SER A 289 15.43 32.60 -22.49
CA SER A 289 14.41 32.43 -21.46
C SER A 289 14.94 31.71 -20.22
N GLU A 290 14.40 32.10 -19.07
CA GLU A 290 14.71 31.44 -17.81
C GLU A 290 14.09 30.04 -17.75
N VAL A 291 14.67 29.18 -16.91
CA VAL A 291 14.15 27.82 -16.69
C VAL A 291 12.71 27.86 -16.19
N ASN A 292 12.37 28.83 -15.34
CA ASN A 292 11.03 28.93 -14.75
C ASN A 292 9.98 29.34 -15.78
N GLU A 293 10.30 30.25 -16.70
CA GLU A 293 9.41 30.61 -17.81
C GLU A 293 9.07 29.38 -18.66
N LEU A 294 10.08 28.56 -18.99
CA LEU A 294 9.87 27.33 -19.74
C LEU A 294 9.00 26.34 -18.96
N VAL A 295 9.25 26.16 -17.66
CA VAL A 295 8.46 25.24 -16.84
C VAL A 295 7.00 25.71 -16.70
N GLU A 296 6.76 27.01 -16.53
CA GLU A 296 5.41 27.59 -16.50
C GLU A 296 4.69 27.40 -17.83
N PHE A 297 5.39 27.61 -18.95
CA PHE A 297 4.83 27.31 -20.27
C PHE A 297 4.44 25.83 -20.41
N LEU A 298 5.31 24.90 -19.99
CA LEU A 298 5.01 23.48 -20.08
C LEU A 298 3.78 23.09 -19.25
N GLN A 299 3.60 23.69 -18.06
CA GLN A 299 2.39 23.52 -17.27
C GLN A 299 1.14 24.03 -17.98
N LYS A 300 1.20 25.22 -18.59
CA LYS A 300 0.09 25.77 -19.41
C LYS A 300 -0.19 24.85 -20.61
N ARG A 301 0.85 24.37 -21.29
CA ARG A 301 0.71 23.44 -22.42
C ARG A 301 0.03 22.15 -22.00
N PHE A 302 0.41 21.58 -20.85
CA PHE A 302 -0.24 20.41 -20.29
C PHE A 302 -1.75 20.64 -20.08
N GLN A 303 -2.14 21.74 -19.43
CA GLN A 303 -3.55 22.06 -19.19
C GLN A 303 -4.34 22.21 -20.50
N ILE A 304 -3.73 22.83 -21.52
CA ILE A 304 -4.33 22.95 -22.85
C ILE A 304 -4.54 21.57 -23.48
N LEU A 305 -3.52 20.72 -23.48
CA LEU A 305 -3.61 19.36 -24.04
C LEU A 305 -4.63 18.51 -23.30
N GLU A 306 -4.69 18.59 -21.97
CA GLU A 306 -5.68 17.89 -21.15
C GLU A 306 -7.12 18.32 -21.51
N ALA A 307 -7.36 19.63 -21.68
CA ALA A 307 -8.65 20.14 -22.10
C ALA A 307 -9.02 19.71 -23.54
N VAL A 308 -8.06 19.74 -24.47
CA VAL A 308 -8.27 19.31 -25.86
C VAL A 308 -8.57 17.82 -25.95
N GLU A 309 -7.76 16.97 -25.30
CA GLU A 309 -7.98 15.53 -25.25
C GLU A 309 -9.31 15.20 -24.56
N GLY A 310 -9.64 15.90 -23.47
CA GLY A 310 -10.94 15.81 -22.80
C GLY A 310 -12.11 16.12 -23.74
N ALA A 311 -12.02 17.21 -24.52
CA ALA A 311 -13.04 17.58 -25.50
C ALA A 311 -13.14 16.60 -26.69
N GLN A 312 -12.02 16.04 -27.14
CA GLN A 312 -12.00 15.01 -28.19
C GLN A 312 -12.66 13.71 -27.73
N ASN A 313 -12.47 13.33 -26.46
CA ASN A 313 -13.12 12.17 -25.84
C ASN A 313 -14.64 12.35 -25.73
N LEU A 314 -15.14 13.58 -25.57
CA LEU A 314 -16.57 13.89 -25.58
C LEU A 314 -17.19 13.83 -26.99
N ASN A 315 -16.42 14.14 -28.03
CA ASN A 315 -16.90 14.22 -29.42
C ASN A 315 -16.83 12.92 -30.22
N GLY A 316 -16.45 11.78 -29.61
CA GLY A 316 -16.71 10.44 -30.15
C GLY A 316 -16.20 10.15 -31.57
N LYS A 317 -15.18 10.85 -32.06
CA LYS A 317 -14.52 10.55 -33.34
C LYS A 317 -13.11 10.04 -33.08
N THR A 318 -12.99 8.80 -32.60
CA THR A 318 -11.75 8.05 -32.81
C THR A 318 -11.66 7.73 -34.29
N ASN A 319 -10.88 8.52 -35.02
CA ASN A 319 -10.43 8.20 -36.37
C ASN A 319 -9.55 6.95 -36.27
N GLN A 320 -10.15 5.77 -36.42
CA GLN A 320 -9.42 4.53 -36.67
C GLN A 320 -8.90 4.58 -38.10
N ASN A 321 -7.75 5.19 -38.30
CA ASN A 321 -6.93 4.98 -39.50
C ASN A 321 -5.47 5.31 -39.17
N THR A 322 -4.82 4.39 -38.46
CA THR A 322 -3.39 4.08 -38.65
C THR A 322 -3.13 2.67 -38.15
N HIS A 323 -3.26 1.72 -39.07
CA HIS A 323 -2.56 0.45 -38.98
C HIS A 323 -1.05 0.76 -39.09
N GLN A 324 -0.26 0.55 -38.02
CA GLN A 324 0.69 -0.57 -37.93
C GLN A 324 1.72 -0.46 -36.79
N PHE A 325 1.87 -1.60 -36.10
CA PHE A 325 3.03 -2.15 -35.40
C PHE A 325 3.52 -1.57 -34.05
N SER A 326 3.03 -2.23 -32.99
CA SER A 326 3.82 -2.98 -32.00
C SER A 326 4.84 -2.22 -31.13
N SER A 327 4.55 -2.06 -29.83
CA SER A 327 4.92 -3.08 -28.84
C SER A 327 4.65 -2.64 -27.38
N LYS A 328 4.16 -3.62 -26.61
CA LYS A 328 4.39 -3.89 -25.18
C LYS A 328 3.91 -2.89 -24.10
N GLN A 329 3.30 -3.54 -23.11
CA GLN A 329 3.25 -3.23 -21.68
C GLN A 329 2.11 -2.37 -21.14
N LYS A 330 1.06 -3.12 -20.78
CA LYS A 330 0.26 -3.03 -19.55
C LYS A 330 0.91 -2.26 -18.38
N LYS A 331 0.08 -1.44 -17.73
CA LYS A 331 -0.14 -1.34 -16.28
C LYS A 331 -1.64 -0.99 -16.10
N TYR A 332 -2.47 -1.79 -15.40
CA TYR A 332 -2.66 -1.82 -13.94
C TYR A 332 -2.72 -0.38 -13.41
N GLU A 333 -3.86 0.19 -13.01
CA GLU A 333 -4.79 -0.16 -11.91
C GLU A 333 -6.12 0.60 -12.12
N ARG A 334 -7.29 0.00 -11.91
CA ARG A 334 -8.02 -0.11 -10.62
C ARG A 334 -8.31 1.24 -9.93
N ALA A 335 -9.43 1.83 -10.30
CA ALA A 335 -10.45 2.42 -9.41
C ALA A 335 -11.76 2.41 -10.23
N GLY A 336 -12.92 1.94 -9.76
CA GLY A 336 -13.44 2.06 -8.43
C GLY A 336 -14.38 3.26 -8.32
N PHE A 337 -15.39 3.42 -9.20
CA PHE A 337 -16.70 3.92 -8.79
C PHE A 337 -17.77 3.74 -9.86
N GLN A 338 -18.99 3.56 -9.36
CA GLN A 338 -20.22 3.29 -10.07
C GLN A 338 -20.64 4.47 -10.96
N LYS A 339 -21.20 4.17 -12.14
CA LYS A 339 -22.31 4.93 -12.70
C LYS A 339 -23.07 4.12 -13.75
N THR A 340 -24.30 3.77 -13.34
CA THR A 340 -25.51 3.74 -14.17
C THR A 340 -25.40 3.05 -15.53
N THR A 341 -25.66 1.75 -15.53
CA THR A 341 -26.06 1.02 -16.74
C THR A 341 -27.38 1.60 -17.26
N SER A 342 -27.29 2.49 -18.27
CA SER A 342 -28.37 2.64 -19.23
C SER A 342 -28.38 1.37 -20.09
N MET A 343 -29.44 0.59 -19.94
CA MET A 343 -29.66 -0.64 -20.71
C MET A 343 -29.78 -0.29 -22.20
N HIS A 344 -28.81 -0.75 -23.00
CA HIS A 344 -29.11 -1.17 -24.37
C HIS A 344 -29.11 -2.69 -24.37
N ALA A 345 -30.31 -3.26 -24.36
CA ALA A 345 -30.55 -4.68 -24.43
C ALA A 345 -30.18 -5.20 -25.83
N MET A 346 -29.04 -5.89 -25.94
CA MET A 346 -28.86 -6.92 -26.95
C MET A 346 -29.01 -8.28 -26.27
N THR A 347 -30.20 -8.84 -26.37
CA THR A 347 -30.57 -10.13 -25.77
C THR A 347 -30.01 -11.32 -26.55
N THR A 348 -28.70 -11.50 -26.59
CA THR A 348 -28.17 -12.86 -26.80
C THR A 348 -28.17 -13.56 -25.45
N LYS A 349 -29.32 -14.14 -25.08
CA LYS A 349 -29.47 -15.00 -23.89
C LYS A 349 -28.33 -16.03 -23.92
N LEU A 350 -27.50 -16.04 -22.87
CA LEU A 350 -26.40 -16.99 -22.73
C LEU A 350 -27.00 -18.37 -22.49
N LYS A 351 -27.16 -19.16 -23.56
CA LYS A 351 -27.71 -20.52 -23.51
C LYS A 351 -26.61 -21.54 -23.28
N CYS A 352 -26.86 -22.50 -22.40
CA CYS A 352 -25.99 -23.63 -22.14
C CYS A 352 -25.84 -24.47 -23.41
N PHE A 353 -24.60 -24.79 -23.81
CA PHE A 353 -24.37 -25.65 -24.98
C PHE A 353 -24.83 -27.11 -24.77
N ALA A 354 -25.06 -27.55 -23.54
CA ALA A 354 -25.47 -28.93 -23.23
C ALA A 354 -27.00 -29.11 -23.08
N CYS A 355 -27.68 -28.23 -22.33
CA CYS A 355 -29.12 -28.34 -22.04
C CYS A 355 -29.97 -27.18 -22.60
N ASN A 356 -29.35 -26.18 -23.24
CA ASN A 356 -30.01 -25.02 -23.83
C ASN A 356 -30.71 -24.04 -22.84
N GLU A 357 -30.53 -24.25 -21.53
CA GLU A 357 -31.03 -23.37 -20.47
C GLU A 357 -30.13 -22.15 -20.22
N SER A 358 -30.59 -21.18 -19.43
CA SER A 358 -29.90 -19.89 -19.22
C SER A 358 -28.78 -19.96 -18.18
N HIS A 359 -27.76 -20.76 -18.43
CA HIS A 359 -26.55 -20.83 -17.61
C HIS A 359 -25.33 -21.27 -18.44
N PRO A 360 -24.10 -21.00 -17.97
CA PRO A 360 -22.91 -21.55 -18.61
C PRO A 360 -22.80 -23.08 -18.42
N ILE A 361 -22.11 -23.76 -19.34
CA ILE A 361 -22.03 -25.23 -19.35
C ILE A 361 -21.33 -25.81 -18.10
N TYR A 362 -20.41 -25.08 -17.47
CA TYR A 362 -19.75 -25.51 -16.23
C TYR A 362 -20.69 -25.47 -15.00
N ARG A 363 -21.88 -24.88 -15.12
CA ARG A 363 -22.96 -24.92 -14.11
C ARG A 363 -24.13 -25.83 -14.54
N CYS A 364 -23.98 -26.59 -15.62
CA CYS A 364 -25.03 -27.45 -16.15
C CYS A 364 -25.09 -28.77 -15.37
N THR A 365 -26.15 -29.00 -14.61
CA THR A 365 -26.35 -30.24 -13.85
C THR A 365 -26.36 -31.48 -14.75
N GLN A 366 -27.01 -31.41 -15.92
CA GLN A 366 -27.03 -32.50 -16.91
C GLN A 366 -25.65 -32.81 -17.51
N PHE A 367 -24.77 -31.82 -17.62
CA PHE A 367 -23.40 -32.01 -18.11
C PHE A 367 -22.49 -32.54 -17.01
N LEU A 368 -22.72 -32.10 -15.77
CA LEU A 368 -21.98 -32.52 -14.58
C LEU A 368 -22.38 -33.92 -14.11
N SER A 369 -23.58 -34.41 -14.45
CA SER A 369 -23.97 -35.80 -14.17
C SER A 369 -23.29 -36.83 -15.07
N LEU A 370 -22.67 -36.41 -16.20
CA LEU A 370 -21.90 -37.30 -17.08
C LEU A 370 -20.54 -37.63 -16.49
N SER A 371 -20.03 -38.83 -16.79
CA SER A 371 -18.67 -39.21 -16.43
C SER A 371 -17.62 -38.39 -17.20
N VAL A 372 -16.40 -38.30 -16.65
CA VAL A 372 -15.26 -37.60 -17.27
C VAL A 372 -15.02 -37.97 -18.75
N PRO A 373 -15.00 -39.26 -19.15
CA PRO A 373 -14.85 -39.63 -20.56
C PRO A 373 -16.06 -39.20 -21.42
N GLU A 374 -17.28 -39.31 -20.90
CA GLU A 374 -18.50 -38.89 -21.62
C GLU A 374 -18.56 -37.37 -21.84
N ARG A 375 -18.10 -36.58 -20.86
CA ARG A 375 -17.99 -35.11 -21.01
C ARG A 375 -17.07 -34.74 -22.18
N LYS A 376 -15.95 -35.46 -22.37
CA LYS A 376 -15.03 -35.21 -23.51
C LYS A 376 -15.69 -35.49 -24.86
N VAL A 377 -16.40 -36.61 -24.96
CA VAL A 377 -17.17 -36.95 -26.16
C VAL A 377 -18.21 -35.87 -26.44
N LYS A 378 -18.94 -35.40 -25.41
CA LYS A 378 -19.96 -34.37 -25.54
C LYS A 378 -19.39 -33.01 -25.96
N ILE A 379 -18.25 -32.59 -25.42
CA ILE A 379 -17.52 -31.36 -25.81
C ILE A 379 -17.16 -31.40 -27.30
N ASN A 380 -16.64 -32.54 -27.78
CA ASN A 380 -16.26 -32.72 -29.18
C ASN A 380 -17.49 -32.70 -30.12
N GLN A 381 -18.58 -33.35 -29.73
CA GLN A 381 -19.85 -33.31 -30.47
C GLN A 381 -20.41 -31.87 -30.57
N LEU A 382 -20.30 -31.09 -29.49
CA LEU A 382 -20.78 -29.71 -29.42
C LEU A 382 -19.84 -28.69 -30.11
N LYS A 383 -18.67 -29.13 -30.60
CA LYS A 383 -17.63 -28.30 -31.25
C LYS A 383 -17.26 -27.07 -30.40
N ILE A 384 -17.11 -27.27 -29.09
CA ILE A 384 -16.66 -26.25 -28.13
C ILE A 384 -15.25 -26.57 -27.65
N CYS A 385 -14.53 -25.54 -27.20
CA CYS A 385 -13.15 -25.70 -26.74
C CYS A 385 -13.05 -26.66 -25.55
N THR A 386 -12.17 -27.64 -25.63
CA THR A 386 -11.87 -28.59 -24.53
C THR A 386 -11.21 -27.93 -23.32
N VAL A 387 -10.67 -26.72 -23.47
CA VAL A 387 -9.98 -25.98 -22.41
C VAL A 387 -10.89 -24.97 -21.71
N CYS A 388 -11.64 -24.15 -22.46
CA CYS A 388 -12.47 -23.08 -21.88
C CYS A 388 -13.98 -23.31 -21.99
N LEU A 389 -14.41 -24.47 -22.52
CA LEU A 389 -15.81 -24.88 -22.67
C LEU A 389 -16.69 -23.84 -23.38
N SER A 390 -16.10 -23.08 -24.32
CA SER A 390 -16.74 -22.00 -25.08
C SER A 390 -16.45 -22.13 -26.58
N LYS A 391 -17.27 -21.48 -27.43
CA LYS A 391 -17.02 -21.41 -28.89
C LYS A 391 -16.01 -20.30 -29.21
N HIS A 392 -14.99 -20.65 -29.98
CA HIS A 392 -14.07 -19.70 -30.62
C HIS A 392 -13.50 -20.34 -31.89
N ALA A 393 -12.93 -19.53 -32.78
CA ALA A 393 -12.21 -20.04 -33.95
C ALA A 393 -11.07 -20.98 -33.50
N GLU A 394 -10.80 -22.04 -34.27
CA GLU A 394 -9.76 -23.03 -33.97
C GLU A 394 -8.42 -22.34 -33.66
N ASN A 395 -7.73 -22.82 -32.63
CA ASN A 395 -6.45 -22.28 -32.12
C ASN A 395 -6.46 -20.84 -31.57
N LYS A 396 -7.62 -20.18 -31.40
CA LYS A 396 -7.73 -18.85 -30.75
C LYS A 396 -8.31 -18.90 -29.34
N CYS A 397 -7.99 -19.92 -28.55
CA CYS A 397 -8.38 -19.96 -27.15
C CYS A 397 -7.62 -18.89 -26.36
N LYS A 398 -8.34 -17.89 -25.82
CA LYS A 398 -7.74 -16.83 -24.98
C LYS A 398 -7.51 -17.28 -23.53
N PHE A 399 -7.81 -18.53 -23.19
CA PHE A 399 -7.63 -19.07 -21.85
C PHE A 399 -6.14 -19.36 -21.60
N LYS A 400 -5.54 -18.64 -20.65
CA LYS A 400 -4.08 -18.63 -20.41
C LYS A 400 -3.58 -19.69 -19.42
N GLY A 401 -4.41 -20.68 -19.07
CA GLY A 401 -4.07 -21.75 -18.13
C GLY A 401 -4.88 -21.68 -16.83
N CYS A 402 -4.83 -22.77 -16.06
CA CYS A 402 -5.52 -22.88 -14.78
C CYS A 402 -4.88 -21.95 -13.73
N ARG A 403 -5.69 -21.11 -13.08
CA ARG A 403 -5.22 -20.15 -12.05
C ARG A 403 -4.76 -20.80 -10.75
N LYS A 404 -5.05 -22.08 -10.52
CA LYS A 404 -4.62 -22.81 -9.30
C LYS A 404 -3.27 -23.51 -9.46
N CYS A 405 -2.92 -24.01 -10.65
CA CYS A 405 -1.71 -24.82 -10.82
C CYS A 405 -0.67 -24.24 -11.80
N CYS A 406 -0.89 -23.05 -12.36
CA CYS A 406 0.10 -22.29 -13.14
C CYS A 406 0.83 -23.02 -14.29
N GLN A 407 0.33 -24.16 -14.77
CA GLN A 407 0.91 -24.90 -15.90
C GLN A 407 0.08 -24.78 -17.19
N LEU A 408 0.78 -24.58 -18.31
CA LEU A 408 0.29 -24.68 -19.68
C LEU A 408 0.49 -26.11 -20.20
N SER A 409 -0.17 -27.09 -19.59
CA SER A 409 -0.08 -28.48 -20.04
C SER A 409 -1.38 -28.92 -20.69
N LYS A 410 -1.26 -29.51 -21.90
CA LYS A 410 -2.32 -30.24 -22.64
C LYS A 410 -2.92 -31.40 -21.84
N TYR A 411 -2.46 -31.66 -20.61
CA TYR A 411 -2.90 -32.73 -19.72
C TYR A 411 -3.54 -32.24 -18.42
N CYS A 412 -3.80 -30.93 -18.25
CA CYS A 412 -4.65 -30.45 -17.15
C CYS A 412 -6.15 -30.74 -17.42
N TYR A 413 -6.46 -31.98 -17.81
CA TYR A 413 -7.82 -32.50 -17.94
C TYR A 413 -8.51 -32.72 -16.59
N LEU A 414 -7.85 -32.39 -15.49
CA LEU A 414 -8.34 -32.61 -14.14
C LEU A 414 -8.93 -31.33 -13.50
N SER A 415 -8.52 -30.12 -13.88
CA SER A 415 -8.88 -28.92 -13.09
C SER A 415 -10.22 -28.26 -13.41
N ILE A 416 -10.94 -28.67 -14.47
CA ILE A 416 -12.32 -28.20 -14.74
C ILE A 416 -13.34 -29.34 -14.52
N ILE A 417 -12.86 -30.58 -14.33
CA ILE A 417 -13.71 -31.75 -14.09
C ILE A 417 -13.75 -32.15 -12.61
N TYR A 418 -12.71 -31.83 -11.81
CA TYR A 418 -12.67 -32.08 -10.35
C TYR A 418 -13.05 -30.88 -9.47
N LEU A 419 -13.66 -29.82 -10.01
CA LEU A 419 -14.16 -28.69 -9.19
C LEU A 419 -15.62 -28.88 -8.73
N LEU A 420 -16.04 -30.13 -8.52
CA LEU A 420 -17.25 -30.53 -7.79
C LEU A 420 -17.03 -31.90 -7.11
N ILE A 421 -16.06 -31.95 -6.20
CA ILE A 421 -16.18 -32.62 -4.91
C ILE A 421 -15.78 -31.56 -3.88
#